data_AF-F2X5K2-F1
#
_entry.id   AF-F2X5K2-F1
#
_cell.length_a   1.000
_cell.length_b   1.000
_cell.length_c   1.000
_cell.angle_alpha   90.00
_cell.angle_beta   90.00
_cell.angle_gamma   90.00
#
_symmetry.space_group_name_H-M   'P 1'
#
loop_
_entity.id
_entity.type
_entity.pdbx_description
1 polymer ?
#
loop_
_entity_poly.entity_id
_entity_poly.type
_entity_poly.pdbx_seq_one_letter_code
_entity_poly.pdbx_strand_id
1 'polypeptide(L)'
;YCTAGISGGHINPAVTFGLFLARKLSLTRALYYIVMQCLGAICGAGVVKGFQPNQYQALGGGANTVAPGYTKGSGLGAEIIGTFVLVYTVFSATDAKRNARDSHVPILAPLPIGFAVFLVHLATIPITGTGINPARSLGAAIIYNKDHSWDDHWI
;
A
#
# COMPACT_ATOMS: atom_id res chain seq x y z
N TYR A 1 -8.79 11.62 -2.26
CA TYR A 1 -9.55 12.87 -2.29
C TYR A 1 -9.74 13.42 -0.87
N CYS A 2 -10.48 12.71 0.00
CA CYS A 2 -10.84 13.19 1.35
C CYS A 2 -9.65 13.64 2.22
N THR A 3 -8.53 12.93 2.17
CA THR A 3 -7.38 13.16 3.06
C THR A 3 -6.28 14.03 2.44
N ALA A 4 -6.41 14.45 1.17
CA ALA A 4 -5.36 15.14 0.43
C ALA A 4 -4.99 16.48 1.08
N GLY A 5 -5.98 17.30 1.44
CA GLY A 5 -5.75 18.60 2.09
C GLY A 5 -5.34 18.53 3.57
N ILE A 6 -5.39 17.35 4.19
CA ILE A 6 -5.11 17.17 5.62
C ILE A 6 -3.75 16.49 5.83
N SER A 7 -3.53 15.33 5.20
CA SER A 7 -2.34 14.50 5.42
C SER A 7 -1.44 14.40 4.18
N GLY A 8 -1.86 14.95 3.04
CA GLY A 8 -1.28 14.66 1.72
C GLY A 8 -1.87 13.40 1.06
N GLY A 9 -2.64 12.58 1.79
CA GLY A 9 -3.35 11.43 1.22
C GLY A 9 -2.44 10.26 0.85
N HIS A 10 -1.43 9.97 1.67
CA HIS A 10 -0.43 8.94 1.37
C HIS A 10 -1.00 7.51 1.38
N ILE A 11 -1.69 7.13 2.48
CA ILE A 11 -2.39 5.83 2.67
C ILE A 11 -1.51 4.57 2.39
N ASN A 12 -0.20 4.75 2.27
CA ASN A 12 0.74 3.74 1.80
C ASN A 12 2.17 4.07 2.27
N PRO A 13 2.87 3.13 2.94
CA PRO A 13 4.26 3.32 3.35
C PRO A 13 5.21 3.57 2.19
N ALA A 14 5.05 2.91 1.03
CA ALA A 14 5.91 3.11 -0.14
C ALA A 14 5.79 4.54 -0.70
N VAL A 15 4.57 5.08 -0.75
CA VAL A 15 4.32 6.48 -1.14
C VAL A 15 4.93 7.45 -0.13
N THR A 16 4.74 7.17 1.16
CA THR A 16 5.31 7.98 2.26
C THR A 16 6.83 8.00 2.20
N PHE A 17 7.44 6.84 1.99
CA PHE A 17 8.88 6.68 1.88
C PHE A 17 9.44 7.38 0.63
N GLY A 18 8.78 7.25 -0.52
CA GLY A 18 9.16 7.97 -1.73
C GLY A 18 9.18 9.50 -1.53
N LEU A 19 8.11 10.06 -0.95
CA LEU A 19 8.03 11.49 -0.66
C LEU A 19 9.06 11.93 0.41
N PHE A 20 9.40 11.07 1.36
CA PHE A 20 10.49 11.30 2.31
C PHE A 20 11.85 11.36 1.61
N LEU A 21 12.18 10.41 0.74
CA LEU A 21 13.42 10.40 -0.04
C LEU A 21 13.54 11.63 -0.95
N ALA A 22 12.43 12.09 -1.52
CA ALA A 22 12.36 13.33 -2.29
C ALA A 22 12.39 14.62 -1.44
N ARG A 23 12.62 14.50 -0.12
CA ARG A 23 12.65 15.61 0.84
C ARG A 23 11.36 16.44 0.91
N LYS A 24 10.21 15.83 0.57
CA LYS A 24 8.88 16.45 0.67
C LYS A 24 8.15 16.12 1.98
N LEU A 25 8.73 15.26 2.82
CA LEU A 25 8.20 14.87 4.13
C LEU A 25 9.35 14.79 5.15
N SER A 26 9.14 15.23 6.40
CA SER A 26 10.13 15.07 7.46
C SER A 26 10.21 13.62 7.95
N LEU A 27 11.36 13.20 8.47
CA LEU A 27 11.57 11.84 9.01
C LEU A 27 10.51 11.49 10.07
N THR A 28 10.29 12.38 11.03
CA THR A 28 9.31 12.17 12.10
C THR A 28 7.90 11.92 11.56
N ARG A 29 7.45 12.72 10.58
CA ARG A 29 6.13 12.52 9.95
C ARG A 29 6.09 11.22 9.16
N ALA A 30 7.17 10.87 8.44
CA ALA A 30 7.24 9.61 7.71
C ALA A 30 7.05 8.39 8.63
N LEU A 31 7.73 8.38 9.78
CA LEU A 31 7.62 7.31 10.76
C LEU A 31 6.20 7.19 11.33
N TYR A 32 5.61 8.30 11.78
CA TYR A 32 4.23 8.29 12.28
C TYR A 32 3.23 7.84 11.22
N TYR A 33 3.40 8.28 9.97
CA TYR A 33 2.52 7.87 8.88
C TYR A 33 2.60 6.37 8.64
N ILE A 34 3.79 5.79 8.58
CA ILE A 34 3.97 4.35 8.36
C ILE A 34 3.33 3.56 9.49
N VAL A 35 3.58 3.93 10.75
CA VAL A 35 2.97 3.27 11.92
C VAL A 35 1.44 3.32 11.86
N MET A 36 0.87 4.51 11.63
CA MET A 36 -0.59 4.67 11.60
C MET A 36 -1.24 3.98 10.40
N GLN A 37 -0.55 3.91 9.26
CA GLN A 37 -1.00 3.16 8.09
C GLN A 37 -1.07 1.66 8.40
N CYS A 38 -0.02 1.09 9.01
CA CYS A 38 0.01 -0.32 9.40
C CYS A 38 -1.07 -0.65 10.44
N LEU A 39 -1.21 0.17 11.49
CA LEU A 39 -2.26 -0.03 12.50
C LEU A 39 -3.66 0.03 11.89
N GLY A 40 -3.92 1.00 11.02
CA GLY A 40 -5.19 1.11 10.31
C GLY A 40 -5.49 -0.11 9.44
N ALA A 41 -4.49 -0.63 8.72
CA ALA A 41 -4.63 -1.83 7.90
C ALA A 41 -4.93 -3.09 8.73
N ILE A 42 -4.25 -3.26 9.88
CA ILE A 42 -4.52 -4.35 10.83
C ILE A 42 -5.96 -4.26 11.35
N CYS A 43 -6.40 -3.07 11.80
CA CYS A 43 -7.77 -2.87 12.25
C CYS A 43 -8.79 -3.19 11.15
N GLY A 44 -8.55 -2.71 9.92
CA GLY A 44 -9.44 -2.97 8.78
C GLY A 44 -9.57 -4.46 8.46
N ALA A 45 -8.46 -5.18 8.34
CA ALA A 45 -8.49 -6.63 8.13
C ALA A 45 -9.17 -7.38 9.29
N GLY A 46 -8.94 -6.95 10.53
CA GLY A 46 -9.59 -7.49 11.73
C GLY A 46 -11.11 -7.37 11.69
N VAL A 47 -11.63 -6.21 11.25
CA VAL A 47 -13.08 -5.99 11.07
C VAL A 47 -13.66 -6.97 10.04
N VAL A 48 -13.01 -7.16 8.89
CA VAL A 48 -13.47 -8.10 7.85
C VAL A 48 -13.53 -9.53 8.38
N LYS A 49 -12.47 -9.97 9.08
CA LYS A 49 -12.45 -11.29 9.73
C LYS A 49 -13.55 -11.42 10.79
N GLY A 50 -13.84 -10.35 11.53
CA GLY A 50 -14.92 -10.31 12.51
C GLY A 50 -16.31 -10.54 11.92
N PHE A 51 -16.56 -10.02 10.70
CA PHE A 51 -17.83 -10.24 10.01
C PHE A 51 -18.00 -11.65 9.45
N GLN A 52 -16.94 -12.23 8.88
CA GLN A 52 -17.02 -13.54 8.22
C GLN A 52 -15.78 -14.42 8.53
N PRO A 53 -15.63 -14.90 9.77
CA PRO A 53 -14.37 -15.53 10.21
C PRO A 53 -14.02 -16.81 9.43
N ASN A 54 -15.01 -17.66 9.16
CA ASN A 54 -14.78 -18.93 8.45
C ASN A 54 -14.41 -18.69 6.98
N GLN A 55 -15.13 -17.81 6.29
CA GLN A 55 -14.86 -17.49 4.89
C GLN A 55 -13.53 -16.74 4.74
N TYR A 56 -13.24 -15.79 5.64
CA TYR A 56 -11.97 -15.09 5.67
C TYR A 56 -10.79 -16.07 5.73
N GLN A 57 -10.87 -17.06 6.62
CA GLN A 57 -9.81 -18.06 6.76
C GLN A 57 -9.74 -19.04 5.58
N ALA A 58 -10.89 -19.46 5.05
CA ALA A 58 -10.95 -20.40 3.93
C ALA A 58 -10.50 -19.79 2.60
N LEU A 59 -10.68 -18.48 2.41
CA LEU A 59 -10.46 -17.77 1.15
C LEU A 59 -9.19 -16.90 1.16
N GLY A 60 -8.18 -17.26 1.96
CA GLY A 60 -6.86 -16.63 1.91
C GLY A 60 -6.71 -15.32 2.69
N GLY A 61 -7.74 -14.85 3.40
CA GLY A 61 -7.69 -13.66 4.27
C GLY A 61 -7.34 -12.35 3.57
N GLY A 62 -7.35 -12.34 2.24
CA GLY A 62 -6.85 -11.24 1.42
C GLY A 62 -5.35 -10.98 1.60
N ALA A 63 -4.57 -11.95 2.12
CA ALA A 63 -3.11 -11.84 2.25
C ALA A 63 -2.43 -11.90 0.88
N ASN A 64 -1.29 -11.23 0.76
CA ASN A 64 -0.45 -11.28 -0.43
C ASN A 64 0.50 -12.48 -0.36
N THR A 65 0.57 -13.25 -1.43
CA THR A 65 1.40 -14.47 -1.56
C THR A 65 1.79 -14.65 -3.01
N VAL A 66 2.94 -15.26 -3.30
CA VAL A 66 3.29 -15.57 -4.69
C VAL A 66 2.42 -16.72 -5.19
N ALA A 67 1.71 -16.49 -6.30
CA ALA A 67 0.82 -17.47 -6.87
C ALA A 67 1.59 -18.70 -7.39
N PRO A 68 1.01 -19.93 -7.29
CA PRO A 68 1.62 -21.13 -7.85
C PRO A 68 1.98 -20.96 -9.33
N GLY A 69 3.19 -21.39 -9.70
CA GLY A 69 3.71 -21.24 -11.07
C GLY A 69 4.58 -19.99 -11.29
N TYR A 70 4.59 -19.05 -10.35
CA TYR A 70 5.53 -17.93 -10.34
C TYR A 70 6.67 -18.17 -9.36
N THR A 71 7.86 -17.66 -9.69
CA THR A 71 8.99 -17.65 -8.75
C THR A 71 8.89 -16.46 -7.80
N LYS A 72 9.55 -16.52 -6.63
CA LYS A 72 9.68 -15.34 -5.75
C LYS A 72 10.31 -14.14 -6.47
N GLY A 73 11.24 -14.39 -7.39
CA GLY A 73 11.83 -13.34 -8.23
C GLY A 73 10.81 -12.68 -9.17
N SER A 74 9.88 -13.45 -9.74
CA SER A 74 8.76 -12.92 -10.54
C SER A 74 7.82 -12.07 -9.70
N GLY A 75 7.48 -12.52 -8.49
CA GLY A 75 6.68 -11.76 -7.53
C GLY A 75 7.33 -10.43 -7.16
N LEU A 76 8.61 -10.47 -6.76
CA LEU A 76 9.38 -9.28 -6.41
C LEU A 76 9.48 -8.28 -7.58
N GLY A 77 9.76 -8.77 -8.79
CA GLY A 77 9.80 -7.93 -9.99
C GLY A 77 8.46 -7.24 -10.28
N ALA A 78 7.36 -7.97 -10.14
CA ALA A 78 6.01 -7.42 -10.32
C ALA A 78 5.69 -6.32 -9.28
N GLU A 79 6.02 -6.55 -8.01
CA GLU A 79 5.80 -5.58 -6.93
C GLU A 79 6.68 -4.33 -7.09
N ILE A 80 7.94 -4.48 -7.53
CA ILE A 80 8.83 -3.34 -7.81
C ILE A 80 8.26 -2.48 -8.94
N ILE A 81 7.92 -3.07 -10.08
CA ILE A 81 7.41 -2.34 -11.25
C ILE A 81 6.05 -1.70 -10.93
N GLY A 82 5.15 -2.45 -10.28
CA GLY A 82 3.84 -1.95 -9.88
C GLY A 82 3.94 -0.77 -8.90
N THR A 83 4.80 -0.88 -7.89
CA THR A 83 5.04 0.21 -6.94
C THR A 83 5.71 1.40 -7.62
N PHE A 84 6.62 1.17 -8.56
CA PHE A 84 7.22 2.25 -9.36
C PHE A 84 6.16 3.03 -10.15
N VAL A 85 5.26 2.35 -10.87
CA VAL A 85 4.16 3.00 -11.60
C VAL A 85 3.33 3.87 -10.66
N LEU A 86 2.92 3.32 -9.50
CA LEU A 86 2.18 4.06 -8.49
C LEU A 86 2.93 5.30 -8.01
N VAL A 87 4.16 5.14 -7.53
CA VAL A 87 4.94 6.22 -6.92
C VAL A 87 5.31 7.28 -7.97
N TYR A 88 5.64 6.88 -9.20
CA TYR A 88 5.84 7.79 -10.32
C TYR A 88 4.59 8.63 -10.60
N THR A 89 3.41 8.00 -10.62
CA THR A 89 2.14 8.73 -10.77
C THR A 89 1.89 9.67 -9.60
N VAL A 90 2.22 9.28 -8.36
CA VAL A 90 2.12 10.18 -7.19
C VAL A 90 2.97 11.43 -7.41
N PHE A 91 4.23 11.29 -7.80
CA PHE A 91 5.11 12.43 -8.07
C PHE A 91 4.57 13.32 -9.19
N SER A 92 4.10 12.71 -10.29
CA SER A 92 3.49 13.44 -11.40
C SER A 92 2.19 14.15 -11.02
N ALA A 93 1.47 13.64 -10.01
CA ALA A 93 0.23 14.18 -9.50
C ALA A 93 0.42 15.18 -8.34
N THR A 94 1.66 15.51 -7.97
CA THR A 94 1.93 16.53 -6.93
C THR A 94 1.62 17.93 -7.46
N ASP A 95 0.81 18.69 -6.71
CA ASP A 95 0.63 20.12 -6.97
C ASP A 95 1.80 20.90 -6.35
N ALA A 96 2.67 21.45 -7.18
CA ALA A 96 3.84 22.21 -6.73
C ALA A 96 3.48 23.52 -5.98
N LYS A 97 2.23 23.99 -6.07
CA LYS A 97 1.78 25.25 -5.48
C LYS A 97 0.85 25.07 -4.29
N ARG A 98 0.40 23.84 -4.00
CA ARG A 98 -0.59 23.58 -2.94
C ARG A 98 -0.08 22.55 -1.94
N ASN A 99 -0.09 22.93 -0.66
CA ASN A 99 0.30 22.06 0.44
C ASN A 99 -0.90 21.66 1.30
N ALA A 100 -0.80 20.51 1.96
CA ALA A 100 -1.71 20.08 3.00
C ALA A 100 -1.62 21.02 4.21
N ARG A 101 -2.71 21.10 4.96
CA ARG A 101 -2.88 22.02 6.10
C ARG A 101 -1.66 22.05 7.03
N ASP A 102 -1.18 23.26 7.31
CA ASP A 102 -0.09 23.53 8.26
C ASP A 102 1.18 22.66 8.00
N SER A 103 1.51 22.45 6.72
CA SER A 103 2.60 21.58 6.30
C SER A 103 3.23 22.00 4.95
N HIS A 104 4.36 21.38 4.63
CA HIS A 104 4.99 21.42 3.29
C HIS A 104 4.71 20.15 2.48
N VAL A 105 3.72 19.35 2.89
CA VAL A 105 3.36 18.11 2.19
C VAL A 105 2.50 18.49 0.98
N PRO A 106 2.86 18.09 -0.24
CA PRO A 106 2.10 18.47 -1.44
C PRO A 106 0.70 17.86 -1.43
N ILE A 107 -0.28 18.58 -1.97
CA ILE A 107 -1.59 18.01 -2.30
C ILE A 107 -1.46 17.16 -3.55
N LEU A 108 -2.11 16.00 -3.54
CA LEU A 108 -2.09 15.03 -4.63
C LEU A 108 -3.39 15.08 -5.43
N ALA A 109 -3.29 15.08 -6.77
CA ALA A 109 -4.43 14.85 -7.65
C ALA A 109 -4.87 13.37 -7.52
N PRO A 110 -6.06 13.08 -6.97
CA PRO A 110 -6.37 11.72 -6.53
C PRO A 110 -6.80 10.78 -7.67
N LEU A 111 -7.34 11.31 -8.77
CA LEU A 111 -7.89 10.49 -9.84
C LEU A 111 -6.80 9.69 -10.58
N PRO A 112 -5.68 10.29 -11.04
CA PRO A 112 -4.61 9.52 -11.68
C PRO A 112 -3.99 8.46 -10.75
N ILE A 113 -3.83 8.78 -9.46
CA ILE A 113 -3.28 7.86 -8.47
C ILE A 113 -4.20 6.64 -8.30
N GLY A 114 -5.51 6.86 -8.17
CA GLY A 114 -6.48 5.76 -8.10
C GLY A 114 -6.46 4.89 -9.36
N PHE A 115 -6.35 5.49 -10.54
CA PHE A 115 -6.23 4.77 -11.81
C PHE A 115 -4.91 3.98 -11.92
N ALA A 116 -3.79 4.52 -11.45
CA ALA A 116 -2.52 3.79 -11.41
C ALA A 116 -2.62 2.54 -10.53
N VAL A 117 -3.19 2.67 -9.32
CA VAL A 117 -3.47 1.51 -8.46
C VAL A 117 -4.36 0.49 -9.18
N PHE A 118 -5.46 0.94 -9.79
CA PHE A 118 -6.38 0.07 -10.52
C PHE A 118 -5.69 -0.69 -11.65
N LEU A 119 -4.93 -0.01 -12.51
CA LEU A 119 -4.23 -0.64 -13.63
C LEU A 119 -3.17 -1.64 -13.16
N VAL A 120 -2.43 -1.31 -12.11
CA VAL A 120 -1.46 -2.25 -11.53
C VAL A 120 -2.18 -3.49 -11.01
N HIS A 121 -3.32 -3.34 -10.31
CA HIS A 121 -4.10 -4.50 -9.86
C HIS A 121 -4.55 -5.40 -11.01
N LEU A 122 -4.99 -4.84 -12.14
CA LEU A 122 -5.36 -5.64 -13.31
C LEU A 122 -4.19 -6.50 -13.83
N ALA A 123 -2.95 -6.02 -13.70
CA ALA A 123 -1.76 -6.73 -14.17
C ALA A 123 -1.16 -7.69 -13.12
N THR A 124 -1.19 -7.34 -11.83
CA THR A 124 -0.41 -8.05 -10.78
C THR A 124 -1.24 -8.94 -9.87
N ILE A 125 -2.58 -8.88 -9.90
CA ILE A 125 -3.44 -9.79 -9.13
C ILE A 125 -3.08 -11.27 -9.38
N PRO A 126 -2.88 -11.74 -10.63
CA PRO A 126 -2.55 -13.14 -10.90
C PRO A 126 -1.20 -13.60 -10.34
N ILE A 127 -0.29 -12.68 -10.01
CA ILE A 127 1.08 -12.98 -9.57
C ILE A 127 1.18 -12.97 -8.04
N THR A 128 0.68 -11.93 -7.38
CA THR A 128 0.86 -11.71 -5.92
C THR A 128 -0.43 -11.32 -5.18
N GLY A 129 -1.56 -11.23 -5.88
CA GLY A 129 -2.75 -10.54 -5.39
C GLY A 129 -2.61 -9.02 -5.34
N THR A 130 -1.49 -8.45 -5.80
CA THR A 130 -1.10 -7.03 -5.76
C THR A 130 -0.90 -6.49 -4.35
N GLY A 131 0.37 -6.30 -3.97
CA GLY A 131 0.77 -5.64 -2.73
C GLY A 131 0.80 -4.13 -2.92
N ILE A 132 1.86 -3.64 -3.57
CA ILE A 132 2.28 -2.24 -3.82
C ILE A 132 2.09 -1.27 -2.65
N ASN A 133 1.82 -1.79 -1.46
CA ASN A 133 1.45 -1.10 -0.24
C ASN A 133 1.81 -1.97 0.97
N PRO A 134 2.96 -1.73 1.62
CA PRO A 134 3.42 -2.54 2.74
C PRO A 134 2.44 -2.60 3.92
N ALA A 135 1.69 -1.52 4.21
CA ALA A 135 0.72 -1.53 5.30
C ALA A 135 -0.44 -2.49 5.00
N ARG A 136 -0.93 -2.49 3.75
CA ARG A 136 -1.98 -3.42 3.29
C ARG A 136 -1.52 -4.87 3.35
N SER A 137 -0.29 -5.16 2.91
CA SER A 137 0.29 -6.51 2.98
C SER A 137 0.45 -6.97 4.44
N LEU A 138 1.01 -6.12 5.30
CA LEU A 138 1.23 -6.43 6.72
C LEU A 138 -0.09 -6.63 7.48
N GLY A 139 -1.07 -5.75 7.28
CA GLY A 139 -2.37 -5.84 7.95
C GLY A 139 -3.08 -7.15 7.66
N ALA A 140 -3.09 -7.58 6.40
CA ALA A 140 -3.67 -8.86 6.00
C ALA A 140 -2.85 -10.05 6.54
N ALA A 141 -1.52 -10.01 6.46
CA ALA A 141 -0.66 -11.09 6.97
C ALA A 141 -0.84 -11.32 8.48
N ILE A 142 -0.89 -10.26 9.29
CA ILE A 142 -1.11 -10.35 10.74
C ILE A 142 -2.45 -10.99 11.08
N ILE A 143 -3.52 -10.60 10.39
CA ILE A 143 -4.87 -11.05 10.73
C ILE A 143 -5.16 -12.45 10.16
N TYR A 144 -4.59 -12.78 8.99
CA TYR A 144 -4.69 -14.10 8.38
C TYR A 144 -3.83 -15.13 9.12
N ASN A 145 -2.59 -14.76 9.43
CA ASN A 145 -1.62 -15.51 10.23
C ASN A 145 -1.43 -16.98 9.78
N LYS A 146 -0.93 -17.16 8.55
CA LYS A 146 -0.56 -18.48 7.99
C LYS A 146 0.89 -18.47 7.55
N ASP A 147 1.60 -19.59 7.75
CA ASP A 147 3.04 -19.70 7.49
C ASP A 147 3.41 -19.30 6.06
N HIS A 148 2.71 -19.85 5.06
CA HIS A 148 2.96 -19.52 3.65
C HIS A 148 2.80 -18.02 3.33
N SER A 149 1.93 -17.31 4.05
CA SER A 149 1.78 -15.85 3.87
C SER A 149 2.92 -15.06 4.51
N TRP A 150 3.50 -15.57 5.60
CA TRP A 150 4.68 -14.98 6.23
C TRP A 150 5.97 -15.28 5.46
N ASP A 151 6.08 -16.46 4.85
CA ASP A 151 7.24 -16.87 4.04
C ASP A 151 7.47 -15.97 2.81
N ASP A 152 6.40 -15.37 2.29
CA ASP A 152 6.42 -14.45 1.16
C ASP A 152 6.30 -12.98 1.56
N HIS A 153 6.04 -12.68 2.85
CA HIS A 153 5.76 -11.32 3.31
C HIS A 153 6.92 -10.32 3.13
N TRP A 154 8.15 -10.82 3.01
CA TRP A 154 9.33 -9.98 2.79
C TRP A 154 9.39 -9.36 1.38
N ILE A 155 8.62 -9.90 0.43
CA ILE A 155 8.45 -9.39 -0.94
C ILE A 155 7.56 -8.15 -0.89
#